data_AF-A0A2V6L0M9-F1
#
_entry.id   AF-A0A2V6L0M9-F1
#
_cell.length_a   1.000
_cell.length_b   1.000
_cell.length_c   1.000
_cell.angle_alpha   90.00
_cell.angle_beta   90.00
_cell.angle_gamma   90.00
#
_symmetry.space_group_name_H-M   'P 1'
#
loop_
_entity.id
_entity.type
_entity.pdbx_description
1 polymer ?
#
loop_
_entity_poly.entity_id
_entity_poly.type
_entity_poly.pdbx_seq_one_letter_code
_entity_poly.pdbx_strand_id
1 'polypeptide(L)'
;MWRVWAALNVGLLGLAMWTGYAEMEPERLSNANPDVVFCAVALITAILLSLGSVWYSIYGAKQTTLRRPSWRRFSMDWWHDPLQCLFLTCCVMGAMAVGAAFRLPGTSQSGFWMFMFFLSIFAGLLIGQLAVYGVYRERIE
;
A
#
# COMPACT_ATOMS: atom_id res chain seq x y z
N MET A 1 -11.58 19.49 -12.29
CA MET A 1 -11.65 18.50 -11.19
C MET A 1 -10.31 17.86 -10.82
N TRP A 2 -9.30 17.77 -11.71
CA TRP A 2 -8.01 17.13 -11.39
C TRP A 2 -7.28 17.69 -10.14
N ARG A 3 -7.41 19.00 -9.87
CA ARG A 3 -6.81 19.65 -8.70
C ARG A 3 -7.37 19.13 -7.38
N VAL A 4 -8.68 18.81 -7.34
CA VAL A 4 -9.35 18.28 -6.15
C VAL A 4 -8.81 16.88 -5.84
N TRP A 5 -8.71 16.01 -6.85
CA TRP A 5 -8.17 14.67 -6.68
C TRP A 5 -6.70 14.67 -6.27
N ALA A 6 -5.89 15.56 -6.87
CA ALA A 6 -4.50 15.74 -6.46
C ALA A 6 -4.40 16.19 -4.99
N ALA A 7 -5.20 17.18 -4.57
CA ALA A 7 -5.24 17.65 -3.18
C ALA A 7 -5.68 16.53 -2.21
N LEU A 8 -6.68 15.73 -2.58
CA LEU A 8 -7.12 14.58 -1.77
C LEU A 8 -6.03 13.51 -1.65
N ASN A 9 -5.36 13.16 -2.75
CA ASN A 9 -4.27 12.19 -2.72
C ASN A 9 -3.09 12.68 -1.87
N VAL A 10 -2.70 13.97 -1.98
CA VAL A 10 -1.64 14.55 -1.14
C VAL A 10 -2.06 14.60 0.33
N GLY A 11 -3.29 15.01 0.62
CA GLY A 11 -3.84 15.01 1.98
C GLY A 11 -3.84 13.61 2.58
N LEU A 12 -4.25 12.60 1.81
CA LEU A 12 -4.21 11.20 2.20
C LEU A 12 -2.79 10.73 2.53
N LEU A 13 -1.78 11.10 1.71
CA LEU A 13 -0.39 10.77 2.01
C LEU A 13 0.13 11.48 3.26
N GLY A 14 -0.22 12.74 3.46
CA GLY A 14 0.15 13.49 4.67
C GLY A 14 -0.43 12.83 5.92
N LEU A 15 -1.72 12.47 5.87
CA LEU A 15 -2.40 11.73 6.94
C LEU A 15 -1.77 10.36 7.16
N ALA A 16 -1.47 9.60 6.10
CA ALA A 16 -0.83 8.30 6.20
C ALA A 16 0.56 8.39 6.86
N MET A 17 1.36 9.37 6.47
CA MET A 17 2.65 9.63 7.10
C MET A 17 2.50 9.99 8.59
N TRP A 18 1.55 10.86 8.93
CA TRP A 18 1.23 11.16 10.32
C TRP A 18 0.80 9.91 11.10
N THR A 19 -0.07 9.08 10.52
CA THR A 19 -0.50 7.82 11.14
C THR A 19 0.68 6.88 11.36
N GLY A 20 1.57 6.70 10.38
CA GLY A 20 2.77 5.88 10.55
C GLY A 20 3.68 6.38 11.68
N TYR A 21 3.79 7.70 11.84
CA TYR A 21 4.51 8.31 12.97
C TYR A 21 3.81 8.05 14.32
N ALA A 22 2.48 8.15 14.36
CA ALA A 22 1.67 7.94 15.56
C ALA A 22 1.62 6.46 15.99
N GLU A 23 1.64 5.51 15.06
CA GLU A 23 1.70 4.06 15.36
C GLU A 23 2.99 3.65 16.08
N MET A 24 4.02 4.49 16.02
CA MET A 24 5.28 4.29 16.73
C MET A 24 5.25 4.83 18.18
N GLU A 25 4.09 5.25 18.68
CA GLU A 25 3.93 5.66 20.08
C GLU A 25 4.06 4.48 21.04
N PRO A 26 4.73 4.63 22.20
CA PRO A 26 4.96 3.54 23.13
C PRO A 26 3.68 2.81 23.57
N GLU A 27 2.58 3.55 23.75
CA GLU A 27 1.27 3.00 24.16
C GLU A 27 0.61 2.15 23.06
N ARG A 28 0.87 2.46 21.78
CA ARG A 28 0.40 1.63 20.65
C ARG A 28 1.31 0.43 20.46
N LEU A 29 2.62 0.62 20.54
CA LEU A 29 3.61 -0.43 20.44
C LEU A 29 3.50 -1.46 21.57
N SER A 30 3.09 -1.09 22.78
CA SER A 30 2.91 -2.04 23.88
C SER A 30 1.78 -3.05 23.61
N ASN A 31 0.84 -2.71 22.74
CA ASN A 31 -0.27 -3.58 22.34
C ASN A 31 -0.01 -4.32 21.02
N ALA A 32 1.11 -4.03 20.36
CA ALA A 32 1.46 -4.60 19.06
C ALA A 32 2.72 -5.47 19.16
N ASN A 33 2.64 -6.70 18.65
CA ASN A 33 3.80 -7.59 18.54
C ASN A 33 3.99 -8.07 17.09
N PRO A 34 4.28 -7.15 16.14
CA PRO A 34 4.77 -7.59 14.85
C PRO A 34 6.12 -8.29 15.06
N ASP A 35 6.28 -9.45 14.44
CA ASP A 35 7.53 -10.20 14.42
C ASP A 35 7.92 -10.52 12.97
N VAL A 36 9.02 -11.24 12.80
CA VAL A 36 9.52 -11.63 11.48
C VAL A 36 8.51 -12.45 10.68
N VAL A 37 7.76 -13.33 11.36
CA VAL A 37 6.76 -14.19 10.72
C VAL A 37 5.62 -13.34 10.21
N PHE A 38 5.13 -12.41 11.02
CA PHE A 38 4.07 -11.49 10.65
C PHE A 38 4.49 -10.59 9.48
N CYS A 39 5.72 -10.09 9.47
CA CYS A 39 6.26 -9.31 8.35
C CYS A 39 6.34 -10.14 7.05
N ALA A 40 6.80 -11.39 7.13
CA ALA A 40 6.86 -12.29 5.98
C ALA A 40 5.46 -12.60 5.43
N VAL A 41 4.50 -12.90 6.31
CA VAL A 41 3.09 -13.12 5.93
C VAL A 41 2.53 -11.87 5.26
N ALA A 42 2.72 -10.68 5.85
CA ALA A 42 2.22 -9.43 5.31
C ALA A 42 2.78 -9.13 3.91
N LEU A 43 4.06 -9.40 3.69
CA LEU A 43 4.71 -9.25 2.39
C LEU A 43 4.08 -10.17 1.34
N ILE A 44 3.94 -11.47 1.66
CA ILE A 44 3.35 -12.44 0.72
C ILE A 44 1.88 -12.12 0.45
N THR A 45 1.12 -11.80 1.48
CA THR A 45 -0.29 -11.40 1.35
C THR A 45 -0.42 -10.16 0.47
N ALA A 46 0.44 -9.15 0.61
CA ALA A 46 0.42 -7.95 -0.23
C ALA A 46 0.71 -8.25 -1.72
N ILE A 47 1.65 -9.16 -2.00
CA ILE A 47 1.92 -9.62 -3.37
C ILE A 47 0.69 -10.33 -3.94
N LEU A 48 0.14 -11.30 -3.20
CA LEU A 48 -1.02 -12.08 -3.63
C LEU A 48 -2.27 -11.21 -3.80
N LEU A 49 -2.47 -10.20 -2.94
CA LEU A 49 -3.56 -9.23 -3.05
C LEU A 49 -3.45 -8.43 -4.35
N SER A 50 -2.23 -8.02 -4.73
CA SER A 50 -2.01 -7.27 -5.97
C SER A 50 -2.37 -8.09 -7.21
N LEU A 51 -1.92 -9.34 -7.26
CA LEU A 51 -2.24 -10.25 -8.36
C LEU A 51 -3.72 -10.64 -8.35
N GLY A 52 -4.26 -10.98 -7.18
CA GLY A 52 -5.63 -11.44 -7.00
C GLY A 52 -6.67 -10.38 -7.32
N SER A 53 -6.44 -9.12 -6.93
CA SER A 53 -7.35 -8.01 -7.27
C SER A 53 -7.44 -7.78 -8.78
N VAL A 54 -6.30 -7.80 -9.47
CA VAL A 54 -6.26 -7.66 -10.94
C VAL A 54 -6.85 -8.88 -11.64
N TRP A 55 -6.50 -10.08 -11.18
CA TRP A 55 -7.07 -11.32 -11.69
C TRP A 55 -8.60 -11.32 -11.56
N TYR A 56 -9.11 -10.96 -10.38
CA TYR A 56 -10.56 -10.87 -10.15
C TYR A 56 -11.21 -9.78 -11.01
N SER A 57 -10.57 -8.64 -11.20
CA SER A 57 -11.07 -7.57 -12.07
C SER A 57 -11.24 -8.06 -13.52
N ILE A 58 -10.25 -8.79 -14.05
CA ILE A 58 -10.27 -9.32 -15.42
C ILE A 58 -11.29 -10.46 -15.57
N TYR A 59 -11.23 -11.47 -14.70
CA TYR A 59 -12.00 -12.71 -14.88
C TYR A 59 -13.34 -12.71 -14.15
N GLY A 60 -13.39 -12.10 -12.96
CA GLY A 60 -14.61 -11.98 -12.14
C GLY A 60 -15.50 -10.82 -12.59
N ALA A 61 -14.95 -9.61 -12.59
CA ALA A 61 -15.66 -8.39 -13.00
C ALA A 61 -15.65 -8.15 -14.53
N LYS A 62 -15.01 -9.04 -15.29
CA LYS A 62 -14.99 -9.05 -16.77
C LYS A 62 -14.45 -7.75 -17.38
N GLN A 63 -13.51 -7.08 -16.72
CA GLN A 63 -12.84 -5.91 -17.28
C GLN A 63 -11.96 -6.31 -18.48
N THR A 64 -12.18 -5.64 -19.62
CA THR A 64 -11.44 -5.91 -20.84
C THR A 64 -10.07 -5.24 -20.86
N THR A 65 -10.01 -4.01 -20.35
CA THR A 65 -8.81 -3.18 -20.25
C THR A 65 -8.72 -2.54 -18.87
N LEU A 66 -7.49 -2.31 -18.42
CA LEU A 66 -7.17 -1.75 -17.12
C LEU A 66 -6.43 -0.43 -17.32
N ARG A 67 -7.04 0.65 -16.86
CA ARG A 67 -6.46 1.98 -17.02
C ARG A 67 -5.27 2.20 -16.10
N ARG A 68 -4.17 2.75 -16.60
CA ARG A 68 -2.99 3.12 -15.79
C ARG A 68 -3.36 4.05 -14.63
N PRO A 69 -2.70 3.89 -13.46
CA PRO A 69 -2.89 4.75 -12.32
C PRO A 69 -2.48 6.19 -12.62
N SER A 70 -3.15 7.15 -11.98
CA SER A 70 -2.89 8.56 -12.16
C SER A 70 -3.13 9.34 -10.87
N TRP A 71 -2.28 10.32 -10.61
CA TRP A 71 -2.44 11.29 -9.52
C TRP A 71 -3.67 12.20 -9.67
N ARG A 72 -4.21 12.30 -10.89
CA ARG A 72 -5.37 13.16 -11.20
C ARG A 72 -6.71 12.48 -10.95
N ARG A 73 -6.71 11.24 -10.47
CA ARG A 73 -7.92 10.45 -10.17
C ARG A 73 -7.81 9.83 -8.77
N PHE A 74 -8.96 9.46 -8.24
CA PHE A 74 -9.11 8.71 -7.00
C PHE A 74 -10.15 7.62 -7.23
N SER A 75 -9.90 6.42 -6.72
CA SER A 75 -10.83 5.30 -6.80
C SER A 75 -10.74 4.49 -5.51
N MET A 76 -11.88 4.02 -5.04
CA MET A 76 -11.99 2.96 -4.02
C MET A 76 -12.57 1.67 -4.61
N ASP A 77 -12.80 1.64 -5.93
CA ASP A 77 -13.37 0.48 -6.61
C ASP A 77 -12.25 -0.50 -6.98
N TRP A 78 -12.00 -1.44 -6.08
CA TRP A 78 -11.00 -2.50 -6.22
C TRP A 78 -11.29 -3.47 -7.38
N TRP A 79 -12.52 -3.52 -7.89
CA TRP A 79 -12.93 -4.50 -8.88
C TRP A 79 -12.92 -3.93 -10.29
N HIS A 80 -13.21 -2.64 -10.45
CA HIS A 80 -13.23 -1.97 -11.75
C HIS A 80 -12.02 -1.05 -12.00
N ASP A 81 -11.31 -0.59 -10.95
CA ASP A 81 -10.07 0.19 -11.08
C ASP A 81 -8.98 -0.31 -10.12
N PRO A 82 -8.62 -1.61 -10.15
CA PRO A 82 -7.69 -2.22 -9.21
C PRO A 82 -6.31 -1.54 -9.22
N LEU A 83 -5.84 -1.10 -10.40
CA LEU A 83 -4.53 -0.47 -10.54
C LEU A 83 -4.45 0.87 -9.81
N GLN A 84 -5.52 1.66 -9.80
CA GLN A 84 -5.55 2.90 -9.02
C GLN A 84 -5.55 2.62 -7.53
N CYS A 85 -6.37 1.67 -7.07
CA CYS A 85 -6.45 1.29 -5.66
C CYS A 85 -5.12 0.74 -5.15
N LEU A 86 -4.48 -0.15 -5.91
CA LEU A 86 -3.15 -0.69 -5.59
C LEU A 86 -2.10 0.41 -5.55
N PHE A 87 -2.08 1.30 -6.55
CA PHE A 87 -1.15 2.41 -6.60
C PHE A 87 -1.28 3.31 -5.37
N LEU A 88 -2.49 3.76 -5.04
CA LEU A 88 -2.75 4.60 -3.88
C LEU A 88 -2.39 3.89 -2.57
N THR A 89 -2.77 2.61 -2.43
CA THR A 89 -2.44 1.81 -1.24
C THR A 89 -0.93 1.68 -1.07
N CYS A 90 -0.20 1.43 -2.16
CA CYS A 90 1.26 1.37 -2.13
C CYS A 90 1.88 2.71 -1.69
N CYS A 91 1.43 3.84 -2.24
CA CYS A 91 1.89 5.15 -1.80
C CYS A 91 1.55 5.43 -0.33
N VAL A 92 0.36 5.04 0.14
CA VAL A 92 -0.06 5.17 1.54
C VAL A 92 0.85 4.37 2.46
N MET A 93 1.12 3.09 2.15
CA MET A 93 2.00 2.26 2.96
C MET A 93 3.45 2.76 2.96
N GLY A 94 3.92 3.27 1.81
CA GLY A 94 5.22 3.95 1.73
C GLY A 94 5.27 5.21 2.60
N ALA A 95 4.21 6.03 2.58
CA ALA A 95 4.11 7.22 3.44
C ALA A 95 4.06 6.85 4.92
N MET A 96 3.32 5.79 5.30
CA MET A 96 3.32 5.26 6.67
C MET A 96 4.72 4.81 7.10
N ALA A 97 5.44 4.07 6.24
CA ALA A 97 6.81 3.65 6.53
C ALA A 97 7.76 4.85 6.72
N VAL A 98 7.63 5.90 5.91
CA VAL A 98 8.38 7.16 6.06
C VAL A 98 8.03 7.85 7.38
N GLY A 99 6.74 7.92 7.72
CA GLY A 99 6.28 8.46 9.01
C GLY A 99 6.87 7.71 10.20
N ALA A 100 6.82 6.38 10.15
CA ALA A 100 7.39 5.52 11.18
C ALA A 100 8.92 5.67 11.27
N ALA A 101 9.61 5.84 10.14
CA ALA A 101 11.05 6.04 10.10
C ALA A 101 11.51 7.29 10.88
N PHE A 102 10.71 8.37 10.87
CA PHE A 102 11.03 9.57 11.65
C PHE A 102 11.04 9.35 13.17
N ARG A 103 10.33 8.32 13.65
CA ARG A 103 10.26 7.95 15.08
C ARG A 103 11.05 6.67 15.40
N LEU A 104 11.74 6.10 14.41
CA LEU A 104 12.58 4.91 14.57
C LEU A 104 13.79 5.14 15.50
N PRO A 105 14.50 6.29 15.47
CA PRO A 105 15.60 6.53 16.39
C PRO A 105 15.12 6.53 17.86
N GLY A 106 15.71 5.67 18.68
CA GLY A 106 15.38 5.56 20.11
C GLY A 106 14.13 4.74 20.43
N THR A 107 13.55 4.03 19.46
CA THR A 107 12.41 3.13 19.70
C THR A 107 12.84 1.75 20.24
N SER A 108 11.87 1.01 20.77
CA SER A 108 12.04 -0.37 21.22
C SER A 108 12.11 -1.38 20.06
N GLN A 109 12.45 -2.64 20.36
CA GLN A 109 12.42 -3.72 19.38
C GLN A 109 11.05 -3.87 18.69
N SER A 110 9.94 -3.67 19.42
CA SER A 110 8.59 -3.69 18.85
C SER A 110 8.39 -2.56 17.82
N GLY A 111 8.95 -1.37 18.06
CA GLY A 111 8.92 -0.28 17.10
C GLY A 111 9.73 -0.58 15.84
N PHE A 112 10.88 -1.22 15.97
CA PHE A 112 11.63 -1.71 14.81
C PHE A 112 10.77 -2.65 13.96
N TRP A 113 10.11 -3.63 14.57
CA TRP A 113 9.26 -4.56 13.84
C TRP A 113 8.00 -3.94 13.26
N MET A 114 7.42 -2.93 13.92
CA MET A 114 6.30 -2.16 13.35
C MET A 114 6.73 -1.41 12.10
N PHE A 115 7.89 -0.76 12.12
CA PHE A 115 8.47 -0.14 10.93
C PHE A 115 8.70 -1.18 9.82
N MET A 116 9.31 -2.32 10.16
CA MET A 116 9.54 -3.40 9.21
C MET A 116 8.23 -3.95 8.63
N PHE A 117 7.16 -4.01 9.41
CA PHE A 117 5.84 -4.44 8.96
C PHE A 117 5.28 -3.49 7.88
N PHE A 118 5.31 -2.17 8.11
CA PHE A 118 4.90 -1.20 7.08
C PHE A 118 5.77 -1.32 5.82
N LEU A 119 7.08 -1.49 5.99
CA LEU A 119 8.02 -1.67 4.90
C LEU A 119 7.75 -2.97 4.12
N SER A 120 7.43 -4.07 4.81
CA SER A 120 7.11 -5.37 4.21
C SER A 120 5.84 -5.31 3.36
N ILE A 121 4.79 -4.63 3.84
CA ILE A 121 3.58 -4.42 3.03
C ILE A 121 3.90 -3.53 1.83
N PHE A 122 4.61 -2.42 2.02
CA PHE A 122 5.00 -1.53 0.93
C PHE A 122 5.80 -2.27 -0.15
N ALA A 123 6.82 -3.03 0.26
CA ALA A 123 7.63 -3.84 -0.64
C ALA A 123 6.79 -4.92 -1.34
N GLY A 124 5.91 -5.61 -0.62
CA GLY A 124 5.02 -6.61 -1.19
C GLY A 124 4.06 -6.03 -2.23
N LEU A 125 3.47 -4.86 -1.97
CA LEU A 125 2.64 -4.15 -2.94
C LEU A 125 3.45 -3.68 -4.16
N LEU A 126 4.68 -3.20 -3.97
CA LEU A 126 5.56 -2.79 -5.06
C LEU A 126 5.93 -3.97 -5.96
N ILE A 127 6.36 -5.09 -5.37
CA ILE A 127 6.67 -6.33 -6.08
C ILE A 127 5.42 -6.84 -6.81
N GLY A 128 4.28 -6.86 -6.11
CA GLY A 128 2.99 -7.29 -6.67
C GLY A 128 2.57 -6.45 -7.87
N GLN A 129 2.74 -5.12 -7.80
CA GLN A 129 2.48 -4.24 -8.94
C GLN A 129 3.43 -4.51 -10.10
N LEU A 130 4.73 -4.64 -9.86
CA LEU A 130 5.70 -4.98 -10.90
C LEU A 130 5.33 -6.30 -11.60
N ALA A 131 4.92 -7.31 -10.83
CA ALA A 131 4.44 -8.58 -11.37
C ALA A 131 3.16 -8.41 -12.20
N VAL A 132 2.19 -7.62 -11.73
CA VAL A 132 0.98 -7.27 -12.48
C VAL A 132 1.32 -6.62 -13.82
N TYR A 133 2.22 -5.62 -13.83
CA TYR A 133 2.65 -4.96 -15.06
C TYR A 133 3.41 -5.89 -16.01
N GLY A 134 4.12 -6.88 -15.48
CA GLY A 134 4.79 -7.91 -16.27
C GLY A 134 3.81 -8.90 -16.91
N VAL A 135 2.89 -9.43 -16.12
CA VAL A 135 1.96 -10.50 -16.53
C VAL A 135 0.80 -9.97 -17.36
N TYR A 136 0.21 -8.83 -16.97
CA TYR A 136 -1.00 -8.28 -17.59
C TYR A 136 -0.73 -7.10 -18.51
N ARG A 137 0.52 -6.90 -18.95
CA ARG A 137 0.95 -5.74 -19.75
C ARG A 137 0.02 -5.39 -20.90
N GLU A 138 -0.43 -6.39 -21.65
CA GLU A 138 -1.27 -6.24 -22.84
C GLU A 138 -2.69 -5.74 -22.53
N ARG A 139 -3.13 -5.87 -21.27
CA ARG A 139 -4.44 -5.41 -20.80
C ARG A 139 -4.38 -4.00 -20.23
N ILE A 140 -3.19 -3.41 -20.06
CA ILE A 140 -3.01 -2.13 -19.36
C ILE A 140 -2.84 -0.98 -20.37
N GLU A 141 -3.77 -0.03 -20.32
CA GLU A 141 -3.84 1.15 -21.19
C GLU A 141 -3.42 2.43 -20.46
#